data_AF-A0A2A4C2Y3-F1
#
_entry.id   AF-A0A2A4C2Y3-F1
#
_cell.length_a   1.000
_cell.length_b   1.000
_cell.length_c   1.000
_cell.angle_alpha   90.00
_cell.angle_beta   90.00
_cell.angle_gamma   90.00
#
_symmetry.space_group_name_H-M   'P 1'
#
loop_
_entity.id
_entity.type
_entity.pdbx_description
1 polymer ?
#
loop_
_entity_poly.entity_id
_entity_poly.type
_entity_poly.pdbx_seq_one_letter_code
_entity_poly.pdbx_strand_id
1 'polypeptide(L)'
;MPLDLHGGHHVGPLFVPVKRRAPILRTSRMHGARRRARERRATPAWANLAAIRALYAAAEARTRETGEQHTVDHIVPLDGKLVCGLHVHWNMRVTHWRENAVKAWHTWPDMPFEQIALF
;
A
#
# COMPACT_ATOMS: atom_id res chain seq x y z
N MET A 1 18.39 25.41 -5.96
CA MET A 1 17.34 26.44 -5.82
C MET A 1 17.27 26.80 -4.34
N PRO A 2 17.66 28.01 -3.93
CA PRO A 2 17.42 28.46 -2.56
C PRO A 2 15.91 28.49 -2.30
N LEU A 3 15.50 28.00 -1.12
CA LEU A 3 14.10 27.92 -0.71
C LEU A 3 13.65 29.32 -0.25
N ASP A 4 12.55 29.82 -0.81
CA ASP A 4 12.00 31.13 -0.42
C ASP A 4 11.24 30.96 0.90
N LEU A 5 11.84 31.44 2.00
CA LEU A 5 11.31 31.31 3.36
C LEU A 5 10.66 32.64 3.78
N HIS A 6 9.35 32.65 4.00
CA HIS A 6 8.64 33.79 4.57
C HIS A 6 8.39 33.55 6.06
N GLY A 7 8.91 34.41 6.94
CA GLY A 7 8.80 34.23 8.39
C GLY A 7 9.51 32.98 8.94
N GLY A 8 10.49 32.43 8.22
CA GLY A 8 11.19 31.19 8.58
C GLY A 8 10.54 29.91 8.05
N HIS A 9 9.41 30.00 7.34
CA HIS A 9 8.71 28.86 6.74
C HIS A 9 8.67 28.96 5.21
N HIS A 10 8.82 27.83 4.52
CA HIS A 10 8.79 27.80 3.05
C HIS A 10 7.36 27.97 2.53
N VAL A 11 7.15 28.93 1.62
CA VAL A 11 5.81 29.29 1.10
C VAL A 11 5.49 28.70 -0.29
N GLY A 12 6.39 27.90 -0.88
CA GLY A 12 6.06 27.11 -2.07
C GLY A 12 5.22 25.88 -1.74
N PRO A 13 4.69 25.12 -2.72
CA PRO A 13 4.08 23.83 -2.43
C PRO A 13 5.18 22.89 -1.91
N LEU A 14 5.32 22.83 -0.58
CA LEU A 14 6.39 22.12 0.14
C LEU A 14 6.51 20.66 -0.28
N PHE A 15 5.41 20.07 -0.76
CA PHE A 15 5.34 18.71 -1.28
C PHE A 15 4.34 18.63 -2.44
N VAL A 16 4.79 18.84 -3.68
CA VAL A 16 4.07 18.27 -4.84
C VAL A 16 4.50 16.81 -4.94
N PRO A 17 3.60 15.81 -4.82
CA PRO A 17 3.98 14.41 -4.96
C PRO A 17 4.46 14.11 -6.39
N VAL A 18 5.77 14.20 -6.64
CA VAL A 18 6.35 13.85 -7.95
C VAL A 18 6.50 12.34 -8.06
N LYS A 19 5.38 11.61 -8.22
CA LYS A 19 5.46 10.18 -8.56
C LYS A 19 5.74 10.05 -10.06
N ARG A 20 6.99 9.73 -10.41
CA ARG A 20 7.36 9.36 -11.79
C ARG A 20 6.48 8.21 -12.26
N ARG A 21 6.01 8.26 -13.52
CA ARG A 21 5.27 7.15 -14.12
C ARG A 21 6.12 5.88 -14.00
N ALA A 22 5.52 4.81 -13.50
CA ALA A 22 6.18 3.53 -13.45
C ALA A 22 6.59 3.11 -14.88
N PRO A 23 7.75 2.44 -15.05
CA PRO A 23 8.11 1.90 -16.34
C PRO A 23 7.04 0.91 -16.82
N ILE A 24 6.79 0.90 -18.13
CA ILE A 24 5.90 -0.09 -18.76
C ILE A 24 6.56 -1.46 -18.59
N LEU A 25 5.91 -2.33 -17.83
CA LEU A 25 6.35 -3.71 -17.65
C LEU A 25 5.75 -4.54 -18.79
N ARG A 26 6.59 -5.29 -19.50
CA ARG A 26 6.18 -6.03 -20.71
C ARG A 26 5.73 -7.45 -20.46
N THR A 27 6.09 -8.03 -19.31
CA THR A 27 5.84 -9.44 -19.01
C THR A 27 5.28 -9.63 -17.60
N SER A 28 4.41 -10.62 -17.42
CA SER A 28 3.87 -11.03 -16.12
C SER A 28 4.98 -11.34 -15.11
N ARG A 29 6.09 -11.92 -15.57
CA ARG A 29 7.29 -12.18 -14.76
C ARG A 29 7.88 -10.91 -14.17
N MET A 30 7.95 -9.83 -14.94
CA MET A 30 8.43 -8.52 -14.45
C MET A 30 7.47 -7.91 -13.43
N HIS A 31 6.16 -8.04 -13.63
CA HIS A 31 5.15 -7.62 -12.65
C HIS A 31 5.35 -8.34 -11.31
N GLY A 32 5.48 -9.67 -11.34
CA GLY A 32 5.72 -10.49 -10.15
C GLY A 32 7.05 -10.15 -9.45
N ALA A 33 8.12 -9.95 -10.20
CA ALA A 33 9.43 -9.58 -9.64
C ALA A 33 9.39 -8.23 -8.91
N ARG A 34 8.74 -7.23 -9.52
CA ARG A 34 8.61 -5.90 -8.92
C ARG A 34 7.76 -5.94 -7.65
N ARG A 35 6.67 -6.70 -7.64
CA ARG A 35 5.83 -6.91 -6.45
C ARG A 35 6.64 -7.53 -5.31
N ARG A 36 7.33 -8.64 -5.56
CA ARG A 36 8.18 -9.31 -4.55
C ARG A 36 9.29 -8.42 -4.02
N ALA A 37 9.93 -7.62 -4.88
CA ALA A 37 10.96 -6.68 -4.45
C ALA A 37 10.41 -5.62 -3.48
N ARG A 38 9.18 -5.12 -3.73
CA ARG A 38 8.50 -4.18 -2.83
C ARG A 38 8.12 -4.84 -1.51
N GLU A 39 7.51 -6.03 -1.55
CA GLU A 39 7.16 -6.79 -0.35
C GLU A 39 8.42 -7.03 0.51
N ARG A 40 9.53 -7.50 -0.10
CA ARG A 40 10.81 -7.68 0.60
C ARG A 40 11.32 -6.40 1.25
N ARG A 41 11.28 -5.27 0.52
CA ARG A 41 11.74 -3.97 1.05
C ARG A 41 10.88 -3.47 2.21
N ALA A 42 9.58 -3.75 2.16
CA ALA A 42 8.63 -3.38 3.20
C ALA A 42 8.54 -4.41 4.34
N THR A 43 9.20 -5.56 4.24
CA THR A 43 9.20 -6.60 5.27
C THR A 43 10.31 -6.31 6.27
N PRO A 44 9.99 -5.85 7.50
CA PRO A 44 11.01 -5.67 8.52
C PRO A 44 11.53 -7.03 9.02
N ALA A 45 12.75 -7.06 9.55
CA ALA A 45 13.38 -8.30 10.05
C ALA A 45 12.60 -8.97 11.18
N TRP A 46 11.86 -8.19 11.97
CA TRP A 46 11.03 -8.66 13.08
C TRP A 46 9.62 -9.10 12.64
N ALA A 47 9.29 -9.07 11.33
CA ALA A 47 7.95 -9.44 10.86
C ALA A 47 7.62 -10.91 11.19
N ASN A 48 6.43 -11.15 11.75
CA ASN A 48 5.93 -12.50 11.97
C ASN A 48 5.48 -13.13 10.64
N LEU A 49 6.39 -13.86 10.00
CA LEU A 49 6.13 -14.53 8.72
C LEU A 49 5.09 -15.65 8.82
N ALA A 50 4.95 -16.29 9.99
CA ALA A 50 3.94 -17.33 10.19
C ALA A 50 2.52 -16.72 10.17
N ALA A 51 2.32 -15.58 10.83
CA ALA A 51 1.06 -14.86 10.82
C ALA A 51 0.69 -14.35 9.40
N ILE A 52 1.68 -13.88 8.63
CA ILE A 52 1.47 -13.48 7.24
C ILE A 52 1.01 -14.68 6.39
N ARG A 53 1.67 -15.84 6.54
CA ARG A 53 1.26 -17.07 5.83
C ARG A 53 -0.15 -17.52 6.21
N ALA A 54 -0.51 -17.40 7.48
CA ALA A 54 -1.86 -17.73 7.95
C ALA A 54 -2.94 -16.87 7.28
N LEU A 55 -2.66 -15.58 7.02
CA LEU A 55 -3.60 -14.71 6.29
C LEU A 55 -3.78 -15.14 4.83
N TYR A 56 -2.69 -15.54 4.14
CA TYR A 56 -2.81 -16.08 2.78
C TYR A 56 -3.60 -17.39 2.75
N ALA A 57 -3.37 -18.28 3.72
CA ALA A 57 -4.14 -19.51 3.86
C ALA A 57 -5.63 -19.23 4.14
N ALA A 58 -5.93 -18.23 4.98
CA ALA A 58 -7.30 -17.79 5.26
C ALA A 58 -7.98 -17.22 4.01
N ALA A 59 -7.28 -16.44 3.19
CA ALA A 59 -7.80 -15.94 1.92
C ALA A 59 -8.12 -17.08 0.94
N GLU A 60 -7.26 -18.10 0.88
CA GLU A 60 -7.50 -19.28 0.04
C GLU A 60 -8.70 -20.10 0.55
N ALA A 61 -8.78 -20.34 1.86
CA ALA A 61 -9.93 -21.02 2.47
C ALA A 61 -11.23 -20.26 2.17
N ARG A 62 -11.23 -18.94 2.36
CA ARG A 62 -12.40 -18.09 2.07
C ARG A 62 -12.81 -18.15 0.61
N THR A 63 -11.83 -18.20 -0.31
CA THR A 63 -12.10 -18.37 -1.74
C THR A 63 -12.80 -19.69 -2.04
N ARG A 64 -12.35 -20.78 -1.40
CA ARG A 64 -12.98 -22.10 -1.58
C ARG A 64 -14.39 -22.14 -0.97
N GLU A 65 -14.60 -21.48 0.15
CA GLU A 65 -15.89 -21.42 0.85
C GLU A 65 -16.94 -20.63 0.05
N THR A 66 -16.58 -19.45 -0.46
CA THR A 66 -17.55 -18.56 -1.12
C THR A 66 -17.66 -18.79 -2.63
N GLY A 67 -16.69 -19.48 -3.24
CA GLY A 67 -16.57 -19.60 -4.69
C GLY A 67 -16.08 -18.31 -5.37
N GLU A 68 -15.76 -17.27 -4.61
CA GLU A 68 -15.31 -15.97 -5.10
C GLU A 68 -13.87 -15.67 -4.66
N GLN A 69 -13.06 -15.10 -5.54
CA GLN A 69 -11.64 -14.86 -5.23
C GLN A 69 -11.45 -13.89 -4.06
N HIS A 70 -10.85 -14.36 -2.99
CA HIS A 70 -10.37 -13.54 -1.88
C HIS A 70 -8.84 -13.38 -1.98
N THR A 71 -8.35 -12.23 -1.55
CA THR A 71 -6.92 -11.88 -1.55
C THR A 71 -6.54 -11.21 -0.24
N VAL A 72 -5.24 -11.12 0.03
CA VAL A 72 -4.69 -10.33 1.14
C VAL A 72 -4.42 -8.90 0.63
N ASP A 73 -5.07 -7.92 1.24
CA ASP A 73 -4.87 -6.49 1.02
C ASP A 73 -4.00 -5.89 2.13
N HIS A 74 -3.21 -4.87 1.79
CA HIS A 74 -2.45 -4.08 2.77
C HIS A 74 -3.27 -2.85 3.18
N ILE A 75 -3.69 -2.76 4.45
CA ILE A 75 -4.52 -1.66 4.97
C ILE A 75 -3.92 -0.30 4.59
N VAL A 76 -2.65 -0.09 4.98
CA VAL A 76 -1.81 1.00 4.46
C VAL A 76 -1.02 0.48 3.25
N PRO A 77 -1.15 1.11 2.07
CA PRO A 77 -0.61 0.58 0.82
C PRO A 77 0.92 0.55 0.82
N LEU A 78 1.51 -0.49 0.22
CA LEU A 78 2.98 -0.59 0.03
C LEU A 78 3.50 0.30 -1.13
N ASP A 79 2.60 0.79 -2.00
CA ASP A 79 2.95 1.59 -3.19
C ASP A 79 2.03 2.83 -3.36
N GLY A 80 1.94 3.68 -2.33
CA GLY A 80 1.22 4.95 -2.42
C GLY A 80 2.00 6.07 -3.14
N LYS A 81 1.34 7.22 -3.38
CA LYS A 81 2.03 8.47 -3.73
C LYS A 81 2.50 9.23 -2.48
N LEU A 82 1.74 9.11 -1.40
CA LEU A 82 1.93 9.87 -0.16
C LEU A 82 2.55 9.03 0.96
N VAL A 83 2.22 7.74 1.02
CA VAL A 83 2.64 6.83 2.10
C VAL A 83 3.16 5.51 1.56
N CYS A 84 3.97 4.83 2.38
CA CYS A 84 4.30 3.41 2.22
C CYS A 84 4.12 2.67 3.55
N GLY A 85 3.26 1.67 3.56
CA GLY A 85 3.06 0.78 4.70
C GLY A 85 4.16 -0.28 4.85
N LEU A 86 4.05 -1.08 5.92
CA LEU A 86 4.92 -2.23 6.19
C LEU A 86 4.26 -3.54 5.75
N HIS A 87 5.06 -4.53 5.35
CA HIS A 87 4.61 -5.88 5.03
C HIS A 87 4.59 -6.72 6.31
N VAL A 88 3.58 -6.48 7.16
CA VAL A 88 3.38 -7.08 8.49
C VAL A 88 1.92 -7.51 8.65
N HIS A 89 1.65 -8.53 9.48
CA HIS A 89 0.32 -9.15 9.54
C HIS A 89 -0.79 -8.19 10.00
N TRP A 90 -0.52 -7.25 10.91
CA TRP A 90 -1.50 -6.25 11.33
C TRP A 90 -1.74 -5.13 10.30
N ASN A 91 -0.87 -5.01 9.29
CA ASN A 91 -1.15 -4.16 8.12
C ASN A 91 -1.81 -4.95 6.99
N MET A 92 -2.23 -6.20 7.22
CA MET A 92 -2.82 -7.06 6.21
C MET A 92 -4.22 -7.51 6.62
N ARG A 93 -5.12 -7.64 5.64
CA ARG A 93 -6.48 -8.17 5.84
C ARG A 93 -6.92 -9.01 4.66
N VAL A 94 -7.74 -10.03 4.90
CA VAL A 94 -8.41 -10.77 3.84
C VAL A 94 -9.59 -9.94 3.32
N THR A 95 -9.68 -9.76 2.01
CA THR A 95 -10.75 -9.00 1.36
C THR A 95 -11.09 -9.63 0.01
N HIS A 96 -12.26 -9.31 -0.53
CA HIS A 96 -12.65 -9.73 -1.86
C HIS A 96 -11.77 -9.05 -2.92
N TRP A 97 -11.41 -9.78 -3.99
CA TRP A 97 -10.46 -9.30 -5.01
C TRP A 97 -10.88 -7.96 -5.64
N ARG A 98 -12.19 -7.77 -5.83
CA ARG A 98 -12.77 -6.56 -6.45
C ARG A 98 -12.58 -5.33 -5.57
N GLU A 99 -12.78 -5.47 -4.26
CA GLU A 99 -12.59 -4.38 -3.29
C GLU A 99 -11.14 -3.93 -3.23
N ASN A 100 -10.21 -4.91 -3.19
CA ASN A 100 -8.77 -4.64 -3.25
C ASN A 100 -8.36 -3.92 -4.53
N ALA A 101 -8.90 -4.33 -5.69
CA ALA A 101 -8.61 -3.71 -6.98
C ALA A 101 -9.10 -2.25 -7.06
N VAL A 102 -10.28 -1.96 -6.48
CA VAL A 102 -10.85 -0.60 -6.42
C VAL A 102 -10.07 0.29 -5.45
N LYS A 103 -9.70 -0.23 -4.26
CA LYS A 103 -8.98 0.51 -3.22
C LYS A 103 -7.63 1.05 -3.71
N ALA A 104 -6.81 0.21 -4.34
CA ALA A 104 -5.44 0.52 -4.73
C ALA A 104 -4.66 1.25 -3.61
N TRP A 105 -4.36 2.55 -3.79
CA TRP A 105 -3.72 3.40 -2.78
C TRP A 105 -4.61 4.56 -2.33
N HIS A 106 -5.89 4.58 -2.68
CA HIS A 106 -6.75 5.75 -2.55
C HIS A 106 -7.29 5.97 -1.13
N THR A 107 -7.34 4.92 -0.32
CA THR A 107 -7.93 4.96 1.02
C THR A 107 -7.09 4.15 2.00
N TRP A 108 -6.77 4.75 3.14
CA TRP A 108 -6.14 4.13 4.30
C TRP A 108 -6.53 4.92 5.56
N PRO A 109 -6.50 4.32 6.76
CA PRO A 109 -6.83 5.02 8.01
C PRO A 109 -5.96 6.26 8.23
N ASP A 110 -6.53 7.31 8.80
CA ASP A 110 -5.83 8.57 9.13
C ASP A 110 -5.25 9.28 7.89
N MET A 111 -5.87 9.13 6.72
CA MET A 111 -5.44 9.89 5.55
C MET A 111 -5.70 11.39 5.75
N PRO A 112 -4.78 12.28 5.33
CA PRO A 112 -4.83 13.71 5.67
C PRO A 112 -6.09 14.42 5.16
N PHE A 113 -6.82 13.84 4.21
CA PHE A 113 -8.06 14.39 3.67
C PHE A 113 -9.31 13.94 4.43
N GLU A 114 -9.25 12.90 5.26
CA GLU A 114 -10.37 12.49 6.15
C GLU A 114 -10.47 13.39 7.39
N GLN A 115 -9.35 13.97 7.85
CA GLN A 115 -9.33 14.88 9.00
C GLN A 115 -9.86 16.28 8.70
N ILE A 116 -10.08 16.64 7.43
CA ILE A 116 -10.59 17.97 7.04
C ILE A 116 -12.06 18.12 7.41
N ALA A 117 -12.82 17.02 7.53
CA ALA A 117 -14.23 17.05 7.91
C ALA A 117 -14.48 17.21 9.42
N LEU A 118 -13.42 17.28 10.23
CA LEU A 118 -13.49 17.43 11.69
C LEU A 118 -13.13 18.85 12.17
N PHE A 119 -12.92 19.80 11.25
CA PHE A 119 -12.64 21.21 11.54
C PHE A 119 -13.63 22.13 10.82
#